data_AF-A0A0N0AS57-F1
#
_entry.id   AF-A0A0N0AS57-F1
#
_cell.length_a   1.000
_cell.length_b   1.000
_cell.length_c   1.000
_cell.angle_alpha   90.00
_cell.angle_beta   90.00
_cell.angle_gamma   90.00
#
_symmetry.space_group_name_H-M   'P 1'
#
loop_
_entity.id
_entity.type
_entity.pdbx_description
1 polymer ?
#
loop_
_entity_poly.entity_id
_entity_poly.type
_entity_poly.pdbx_seq_one_letter_code
_entity_poly.pdbx_strand_id
1 'polypeptide(L)'
;MMMRPSRVWRETKKDVAAEVAAGTCEENWAEHLWPDAAVEAIDAVLADYEADVAALVADGALPGDTAVLAAAERAVTRINAVDHEHGMIETGERERLCEYIWAVPAGHGVDLTAMAARHGFDEGDLAGLWRDW
;
A
#
# COMPACT_ATOMS: atom_id res chain seq x y z
N MET A 1 12.85 -0.67 4.99
CA MET A 1 11.61 -0.86 4.21
C MET A 1 10.44 -0.74 5.18
N MET A 2 9.41 0.04 4.84
CA MET A 2 8.17 0.11 5.61
C MET A 2 7.52 -1.28 5.70
N MET A 3 6.80 -1.58 6.78
CA MET A 3 6.01 -2.82 6.85
C MET A 3 4.80 -2.70 5.93
N ARG A 4 4.48 -3.78 5.21
CA ARG A 4 3.28 -3.83 4.37
C ARG A 4 2.03 -3.52 5.20
N PRO A 5 1.17 -2.56 4.79
CA PRO A 5 -0.06 -2.21 5.52
C PRO A 5 -0.95 -3.40 5.88
N SER A 6 -1.14 -4.35 4.95
CA SER A 6 -1.88 -5.59 5.20
C SER A 6 -1.33 -6.42 6.35
N ARG A 7 -0.01 -6.40 6.59
CA ARG A 7 0.60 -7.08 7.73
C ARG A 7 0.32 -6.36 9.03
N VAL A 8 0.40 -5.02 9.04
CA VAL A 8 0.05 -4.20 10.20
C VAL A 8 -1.40 -4.48 10.59
N TRP A 9 -2.32 -4.52 9.63
CA TRP A 9 -3.73 -4.83 9.89
C TRP A 9 -3.91 -6.24 10.49
N ARG A 10 -3.25 -7.27 9.95
CA ARG A 10 -3.31 -8.63 10.52
C ARG A 10 -2.74 -8.71 11.95
N GLU A 11 -1.70 -7.94 12.25
CA GLU A 11 -1.13 -7.86 13.60
C GLU A 11 -2.12 -7.16 14.55
N THR A 12 -2.68 -6.02 14.15
CA THR A 12 -3.69 -5.31 14.93
C THR A 12 -4.96 -6.14 15.17
N LYS A 13 -5.44 -6.91 14.18
CA LYS A 13 -6.56 -7.84 14.38
C LYS A 13 -6.29 -8.86 15.48
N LYS A 14 -5.06 -9.40 15.54
CA LYS A 14 -4.67 -10.36 16.60
C LYS A 14 -4.62 -9.70 17.97
N ASP A 15 -4.10 -8.49 18.05
CA ASP A 15 -3.99 -7.74 19.29
C ASP A 15 -5.40 -7.42 19.85
N VAL A 16 -6.30 -6.90 19.01
CA VAL A 16 -7.69 -6.59 19.41
C VAL A 16 -8.44 -7.87 19.79
N ALA A 17 -8.27 -8.97 19.07
CA ALA A 17 -8.89 -10.25 19.44
C ALA A 17 -8.38 -10.77 20.80
N ALA A 18 -7.09 -10.57 21.12
CA ALA A 18 -6.54 -10.92 22.42
C ALA A 18 -7.10 -10.02 23.54
N GLU A 19 -7.29 -8.73 23.29
CA GLU A 19 -7.91 -7.80 24.24
C GLU A 19 -9.38 -8.15 24.52
N VAL A 20 -10.14 -8.54 23.49
CA VAL A 20 -11.51 -9.04 23.65
C VAL A 20 -11.54 -10.33 24.48
N ALA A 21 -10.64 -11.28 24.20
CA ALA A 21 -10.53 -12.51 24.96
C ALA A 21 -10.11 -12.27 26.43
N ALA A 22 -9.32 -11.22 26.68
CA ALA A 22 -8.92 -10.78 28.01
C ALA A 22 -10.00 -9.96 28.74
N GLY A 23 -11.08 -9.57 28.05
CA GLY A 23 -12.13 -8.70 28.56
C GLY A 23 -11.69 -7.24 28.75
N THR A 24 -10.60 -6.82 28.10
CA THR A 24 -10.10 -5.43 28.12
C THR A 24 -10.60 -4.60 26.94
N CYS A 25 -11.23 -5.24 25.96
CA CYS A 25 -11.95 -4.60 24.86
C CYS A 25 -13.34 -5.23 24.74
N GLU A 26 -14.37 -4.41 24.50
CA GLU A 26 -15.76 -4.88 24.42
C GLU A 26 -16.13 -5.43 23.03
N GLU A 27 -15.47 -4.95 21.98
CA GLU A 27 -15.80 -5.27 20.58
C GLU A 27 -14.55 -5.50 19.74
N ASN A 28 -14.59 -6.50 18.85
CA ASN A 28 -13.53 -6.74 17.88
C ASN A 28 -13.68 -5.84 16.65
N TRP A 29 -13.51 -4.52 16.84
CA TRP A 29 -13.67 -3.51 15.79
C TRP A 29 -12.76 -3.76 14.57
N ALA A 30 -11.57 -4.34 14.79
CA ALA A 30 -10.60 -4.59 13.72
C ALA A 30 -11.09 -5.65 12.72
N GLU A 31 -11.94 -6.58 13.16
CA GLU A 31 -12.56 -7.58 12.26
C GLU A 31 -13.57 -6.93 11.31
N HIS A 32 -14.29 -5.93 11.80
CA HIS A 32 -15.26 -5.18 11.01
C HIS A 32 -14.59 -4.21 10.03
N LEU A 33 -13.53 -3.54 10.48
CA LEU A 33 -12.79 -2.58 9.66
C LEU A 33 -11.97 -3.27 8.58
N TRP A 34 -11.36 -4.41 8.88
CA TRP A 34 -10.50 -5.14 7.96
C TRP A 34 -10.95 -6.60 7.78
N PRO A 35 -12.00 -6.84 6.99
CA PRO A 35 -12.44 -8.20 6.66
C PRO A 35 -11.30 -9.01 6.04
N ASP A 36 -11.17 -10.29 6.40
CA ASP A 36 -10.06 -11.14 5.93
C ASP A 36 -9.92 -11.16 4.40
N ALA A 37 -11.04 -11.27 3.68
CA ALA A 37 -11.02 -11.28 2.21
C ALA A 37 -10.40 -10.00 1.63
N ALA A 38 -10.71 -8.85 2.24
CA ALA A 38 -10.23 -7.55 1.79
C ALA A 38 -8.73 -7.36 2.13
N VAL A 39 -8.31 -7.81 3.32
CA VAL A 39 -6.89 -7.82 3.72
C VAL A 39 -6.05 -8.70 2.80
N GLU A 40 -6.53 -9.89 2.46
CA GLU A 40 -5.84 -10.80 1.53
C GLU A 40 -5.79 -10.21 0.11
N ALA A 41 -6.86 -9.56 -0.35
CA ALA A 41 -6.87 -8.89 -1.65
C ALA A 41 -5.86 -7.74 -1.73
N ILE A 42 -5.81 -6.87 -0.71
CA ILE A 42 -4.79 -5.80 -0.65
C ILE A 42 -3.38 -6.40 -0.55
N ASP A 43 -3.19 -7.44 0.25
CA ASP A 43 -1.89 -8.09 0.40
C ASP A 43 -1.36 -8.63 -0.94
N ALA A 44 -2.22 -9.24 -1.74
CA ALA A 44 -1.89 -9.72 -3.07
C ALA A 44 -1.51 -8.56 -4.02
N VAL A 45 -2.25 -7.46 -4.00
CA VAL A 45 -1.91 -6.28 -4.83
C VAL A 45 -0.56 -5.70 -4.44
N LEU A 46 -0.26 -5.60 -3.15
CA LEU A 46 1.01 -5.08 -2.66
C LEU A 46 2.18 -6.04 -2.97
N ALA A 47 1.96 -7.35 -2.88
CA ALA A 47 2.96 -8.35 -3.27
C ALA A 47 3.28 -8.30 -4.77
N ASP A 48 2.25 -8.17 -5.62
CA ASP A 48 2.42 -7.99 -7.06
C ASP A 48 3.21 -6.71 -7.37
N TYR A 49 2.91 -5.61 -6.67
CA TYR A 49 3.62 -4.35 -6.83
C TYR A 49 5.09 -4.44 -6.44
N GLU A 50 5.40 -5.07 -5.30
CA GLU A 50 6.78 -5.32 -4.88
C GLU A 50 7.53 -6.15 -5.92
N ALA A 51 6.89 -7.19 -6.48
CA ALA A 51 7.48 -8.03 -7.52
C ALA A 51 7.72 -7.25 -8.83
N ASP A 52 6.76 -6.42 -9.25
CA ASP A 52 6.89 -5.53 -10.41
C ASP A 52 8.09 -4.58 -10.24
N VAL A 53 8.19 -3.89 -9.10
CA VAL A 53 9.29 -2.96 -8.83
C VAL A 53 10.64 -3.70 -8.75
N ALA A 54 10.70 -4.86 -8.11
CA ALA A 54 11.91 -5.67 -8.04
C ALA A 54 12.38 -6.12 -9.43
N ALA A 55 11.44 -6.48 -10.33
CA ALA A 55 11.76 -6.85 -11.71
C ALA A 55 12.32 -5.65 -12.51
N LEU A 56 11.80 -4.44 -12.27
CA LEU A 56 12.28 -3.23 -12.94
C LEU A 56 13.73 -2.86 -12.60
N VAL A 57 14.25 -3.30 -11.45
CA VAL A 57 15.62 -3.03 -10.99
C VAL A 57 16.56 -4.25 -11.14
N ALA A 58 16.05 -5.39 -11.61
CA ALA A 58 16.75 -6.68 -11.58
C ALA A 58 18.07 -6.69 -12.38
N ASP A 59 18.13 -5.92 -13.47
CA ASP A 59 19.30 -5.85 -14.35
C ASP A 59 20.38 -4.86 -13.85
N GLY A 60 20.21 -4.29 -12.65
CA GLY A 60 21.14 -3.35 -12.03
C GLY A 60 21.14 -1.94 -12.64
N ALA A 61 20.30 -1.71 -13.66
CA ALA A 61 20.01 -0.39 -14.20
C ALA A 61 18.89 0.28 -13.39
N LEU A 62 18.98 1.60 -13.23
CA LEU A 62 17.86 2.37 -12.67
C LEU A 62 16.67 2.30 -13.63
N PRO A 63 15.46 1.98 -13.13
CA PRO A 63 14.28 1.91 -13.97
C PRO A 63 13.93 3.31 -14.47
N GLY A 64 13.40 3.37 -15.69
CA GLY A 64 12.87 4.63 -16.22
C GLY A 64 11.62 5.06 -15.45
N ASP A 65 11.46 6.37 -15.24
CA ASP A 65 10.33 6.95 -14.49
C ASP A 65 8.96 6.44 -14.95
N THR A 66 8.76 6.32 -16.26
CA THR A 66 7.50 5.81 -16.84
C THR A 66 7.18 4.39 -16.36
N ALA A 67 8.18 3.54 -16.17
CA ALA A 67 7.96 2.18 -15.70
C ALA A 67 7.57 2.14 -14.21
N VAL A 68 8.20 2.98 -13.39
CA VAL A 68 7.86 3.15 -11.96
C VAL A 68 6.45 3.72 -11.81
N LEU A 69 6.13 4.78 -12.56
CA LEU A 69 4.80 5.39 -12.59
C LEU A 69 3.73 4.36 -13.01
N ALA A 70 3.98 3.58 -14.07
CA ALA A 70 3.03 2.57 -14.53
C ALA A 70 2.82 1.43 -13.51
N ALA A 71 3.86 1.04 -12.77
CA ALA A 71 3.72 0.06 -11.68
C ALA A 71 2.89 0.61 -10.52
N ALA A 72 3.14 1.86 -10.12
CA ALA A 72 2.39 2.54 -9.07
C ALA A 72 0.92 2.73 -9.46
N GLU A 73 0.64 3.17 -10.70
CA GLU A 73 -0.72 3.30 -11.25
C GLU A 73 -1.49 1.98 -11.15
N ARG A 74 -0.90 0.87 -11.62
CA ARG A 74 -1.53 -0.45 -11.54
C ARG A 74 -1.86 -0.85 -10.11
N ALA A 75 -0.95 -0.58 -9.16
CA ALA A 75 -1.18 -0.87 -7.75
C ALA A 75 -2.34 -0.05 -7.20
N VAL A 76 -2.35 1.27 -7.42
CA VAL A 76 -3.42 2.17 -6.95
C VAL A 76 -4.76 1.79 -7.57
N THR A 77 -4.84 1.56 -8.87
CA THR A 77 -6.09 1.15 -9.53
C THR A 77 -6.64 -0.15 -8.94
N ARG A 78 -5.79 -1.13 -8.65
CA ARG A 78 -6.22 -2.39 -8.05
C ARG A 78 -6.65 -2.20 -6.59
N ILE A 79 -5.95 -1.37 -5.82
CA ILE A 79 -6.37 -1.00 -4.45
C ILE A 79 -7.74 -0.34 -4.48
N ASN A 80 -7.97 0.63 -5.38
CA ASN A 80 -9.27 1.29 -5.52
C ASN A 80 -10.38 0.28 -5.85
N ALA A 81 -10.08 -0.73 -6.68
CA ALA A 81 -11.05 -1.78 -7.01
C ALA A 81 -11.40 -2.64 -5.78
N VAL A 82 -10.40 -3.00 -4.96
CA VAL A 82 -10.63 -3.73 -3.71
C VAL A 82 -11.44 -2.89 -2.72
N ASP A 83 -11.15 -1.59 -2.63
CA ASP A 83 -11.93 -0.68 -1.78
C ASP A 83 -13.38 -0.54 -2.27
N HIS A 84 -13.61 -0.44 -3.58
CA HIS A 84 -14.96 -0.42 -4.13
C HIS A 84 -15.77 -1.68 -3.80
N GLU A 85 -15.12 -2.83 -3.70
CA GLU A 85 -15.77 -4.10 -3.36
C GLU A 85 -16.04 -4.23 -1.84
N HIS A 86 -15.12 -3.78 -1.00
CA HIS A 86 -15.15 -4.06 0.43
C HIS A 86 -15.42 -2.83 1.33
N GLY A 87 -15.22 -1.62 0.84
CA GLY A 87 -15.41 -0.35 1.57
C GLY A 87 -14.55 -0.24 2.82
N MET A 88 -13.31 -0.73 2.76
CA MET A 88 -12.45 -0.93 3.95
C MET A 88 -11.37 0.13 4.14
N ILE A 89 -11.18 1.04 3.18
CA ILE A 89 -10.05 1.95 3.19
C ILE A 89 -10.50 3.36 3.59
N GLU A 90 -10.22 3.74 4.84
CA GLU A 90 -10.44 5.11 5.31
C GLU A 90 -9.22 6.01 5.04
N THR A 91 -9.30 7.27 5.47
CA THR A 91 -8.20 8.24 5.30
C THR A 91 -6.87 7.75 5.88
N GLY A 92 -6.88 7.05 7.02
CA GLY A 92 -5.65 6.56 7.65
C GLY A 92 -5.01 5.40 6.90
N GLU A 93 -5.79 4.42 6.46
CA GLU A 93 -5.32 3.30 5.64
C GLU A 93 -4.77 3.79 4.31
N ARG A 94 -5.43 4.78 3.72
CA ARG A 94 -5.02 5.46 2.50
C ARG A 94 -3.65 6.07 2.59
N GLU A 95 -3.43 6.92 3.58
CA GLU A 95 -2.14 7.57 3.79
C GLU A 95 -1.03 6.53 3.89
N ARG A 96 -1.25 5.47 4.69
CA ARG A 96 -0.27 4.37 4.83
C ARG A 96 -0.04 3.57 3.55
N LEU A 97 -1.09 3.26 2.78
CA LEU A 97 -0.95 2.55 1.50
C LEU A 97 -0.11 3.36 0.52
N CYS A 98 -0.26 4.68 0.56
CA CYS A 98 0.41 5.57 -0.35
C CYS A 98 1.87 5.81 0.02
N GLU A 99 2.13 6.00 1.31
CA GLU A 99 3.49 5.95 1.87
C GLU A 99 4.18 4.63 1.50
N TYR A 100 3.46 3.50 1.57
CA TYR A 100 4.01 2.21 1.19
C TYR A 100 4.34 2.12 -0.30
N ILE A 101 3.43 2.57 -1.17
CA ILE A 101 3.64 2.60 -2.62
C ILE A 101 4.84 3.47 -2.98
N TRP A 102 5.05 4.59 -2.28
CA TRP A 102 6.24 5.42 -2.40
C TRP A 102 7.50 4.70 -1.89
N ALA A 103 7.43 4.08 -0.72
CA ALA A 103 8.58 3.51 -0.03
C ALA A 103 9.23 2.32 -0.78
N VAL A 104 8.44 1.54 -1.54
CA VAL A 104 8.94 0.35 -2.26
C VAL A 104 10.02 0.72 -3.29
N PRO A 105 9.77 1.54 -4.33
CA PRO A 105 10.79 1.93 -5.30
C PRO A 105 11.93 2.74 -4.67
N ALA A 106 11.65 3.58 -3.68
CA ALA A 106 12.71 4.27 -2.92
C ALA A 106 13.64 3.27 -2.21
N GLY A 107 13.09 2.19 -1.65
CA GLY A 107 13.83 1.10 -1.03
C GLY A 107 14.74 0.33 -2.00
N HIS A 108 14.45 0.41 -3.31
CA HIS A 108 15.29 -0.12 -4.38
C HIS A 108 16.25 0.93 -4.99
N GLY A 109 16.36 2.12 -4.38
CA GLY A 109 17.30 3.17 -4.78
C GLY A 109 16.78 4.09 -5.89
N VAL A 110 15.49 4.05 -6.21
CA VAL A 110 14.88 5.01 -7.14
C VAL A 110 14.82 6.39 -6.48
N ASP A 111 15.38 7.41 -7.13
CA ASP A 111 15.30 8.81 -6.70
C ASP A 111 13.92 9.39 -7.07
N LEU A 112 12.96 9.18 -6.18
CA LEU A 112 11.58 9.63 -6.37
C LEU A 112 11.43 11.15 -6.26
N THR A 113 12.30 11.83 -5.51
CA THR A 113 12.33 13.29 -5.43
C THR A 113 12.70 13.88 -6.79
N ALA A 114 13.76 13.37 -7.42
CA ALA A 114 14.14 13.79 -8.75
C ALA A 114 13.10 13.39 -9.81
N MET A 115 12.45 12.23 -9.66
CA MET A 115 11.34 11.80 -10.52
C MET A 115 10.15 12.75 -10.42
N ALA A 116 9.73 13.11 -9.21
CA ALA A 116 8.66 14.06 -8.94
C ALA A 116 8.95 15.43 -9.60
N ALA A 117 10.18 15.93 -9.47
CA ALA A 117 10.61 17.17 -10.11
C ALA A 117 10.55 17.11 -11.66
N ARG A 118 10.87 15.96 -12.27
CA ARG A 118 10.80 15.77 -13.73
C ARG A 118 9.37 15.66 -14.26
N HIS A 119 8.45 15.14 -13.46
CA HIS A 119 7.08 14.86 -13.86
C HIS A 119 6.03 15.85 -13.32
N GLY A 120 6.44 16.77 -12.44
CA GLY A 120 5.58 17.87 -11.97
C GLY A 120 4.51 17.45 -10.96
N PHE A 121 4.81 16.45 -10.12
CA PHE A 121 3.94 16.04 -9.01
C PHE A 121 4.64 16.24 -7.66
N ASP A 122 3.88 16.18 -6.55
CA ASP A 122 4.41 16.46 -5.22
C ASP A 122 5.30 15.32 -4.69
N GLU A 123 6.36 15.70 -3.99
CA GLU A 123 7.25 14.73 -3.35
C GLU A 123 6.51 14.01 -2.23
N GLY A 124 6.49 12.67 -2.26
CA GLY A 124 5.72 11.85 -1.34
C GLY A 124 4.32 11.48 -1.84
N ASP A 125 3.85 12.04 -2.96
CA ASP A 125 2.48 11.82 -3.44
C ASP A 125 2.38 11.04 -4.76
N LEU A 126 3.30 10.11 -5.00
CA LEU A 126 3.29 9.23 -6.19
C LEU A 126 1.92 8.57 -6.40
N ALA A 127 1.33 8.03 -5.34
CA ALA A 127 0.02 7.40 -5.42
C ALA A 127 -1.12 8.41 -5.62
N GLY A 128 -0.95 9.69 -5.22
CA GLY A 128 -1.99 10.72 -5.30
C GLY A 128 -2.42 11.06 -6.72
N LEU A 129 -1.58 10.75 -7.72
CA LEU A 129 -1.90 10.88 -9.14
C LEU A 129 -3.11 10.05 -9.58
N TRP A 130 -3.44 8.97 -8.86
CA TRP A 130 -4.46 7.99 -9.27
C TRP A 130 -5.46 7.64 -8.15
N ARG A 131 -5.52 8.44 -7.09
CA ARG A 131 -6.53 8.24 -6.04
C ARG A 131 -7.86 8.84 -6.50
N ASP A 132 -8.74 7.99 -7.03
CA ASP A 132 -10.12 8.33 -7.43
C ASP A 132 -11.15 8.28 -6.26
N TRP A 133 -10.71 8.27 -5.01
CA TRP A 133 -11.54 7.89 -3.85
C TRP A 133 -11.38 8.87 -2.69
#